data_AF-A0A5C9E5B7-F1
#
_entry.id   AF-A0A5C9E5B7-F1
#
_cell.length_a   1.000
_cell.length_b   1.000
_cell.length_c   1.000
_cell.angle_alpha   90.00
_cell.angle_beta   90.00
_cell.angle_gamma   90.00
#
_symmetry.space_group_name_H-M   'P 1'
#
loop_
_entity.id
_entity.type
_entity.pdbx_description
1 polymer ?
#
loop_
_entity_poly.entity_id
_entity_poly.type
_entity_poly.pdbx_seq_one_letter_code
_entity_poly.pdbx_strand_id
1 'polypeptide(L)'
;MHLAVDVSRIRYISIIRLEGGESILSLPYATMTVDPDLIAGFVTAVIIFAKTPIRTIRKAAYDILIEVGKKVLILLVVDPVPDEAPYRKHLRQILSDFETGYQEALADFDGDVRLFREFCFSVLVHFPYHKIDLELVPLKRRGEQIPYRVGYVDQKMEEFEDFINGKRSLGEIVNRIALTDGEVMAVASALAKFKWIHFKKPLTDNDILIRLECEPMVLERLKAQYGQPVEDLIRSSDGSQRIQDIMQGLPYDSSAIWFLINLLVDSGCLGLAGIKSLA
;
A
#
# COMPACT_ATOMS: atom_id res chain seq x y z
N MET A 1 13.26 15.26 -16.16
CA MET A 1 12.20 15.13 -15.13
C MET A 1 11.36 13.93 -15.52
N HIS A 2 11.64 12.75 -14.96
CA HIS A 2 10.82 11.56 -15.25
C HIS A 2 9.49 11.71 -14.50
N LEU A 3 8.39 11.87 -15.23
CA LEU A 3 7.05 11.82 -14.65
C LEU A 3 6.87 10.44 -14.01
N ALA A 4 6.79 10.41 -12.68
CA ALA A 4 6.49 9.21 -11.93
C ALA A 4 5.09 8.69 -12.32
N VAL A 5 4.94 7.37 -12.37
CA VAL A 5 3.65 6.72 -12.62
C VAL A 5 2.63 7.14 -11.58
N ASP A 6 1.43 7.53 -12.02
CA ASP A 6 0.30 7.79 -11.15
C ASP A 6 -0.49 6.50 -10.92
N VAL A 7 -0.11 5.75 -9.89
CA VAL A 7 -0.72 4.46 -9.54
C VAL A 7 -2.20 4.58 -9.19
N SER A 8 -2.69 5.78 -8.83
CA SER A 8 -4.11 5.99 -8.51
C SER A 8 -5.05 5.84 -9.70
N ARG A 9 -4.48 5.91 -10.92
CA ARG A 9 -5.19 5.74 -12.20
C ARG A 9 -5.31 4.28 -12.61
N ILE A 10 -4.55 3.38 -12.00
CA ILE A 10 -4.52 1.96 -12.35
C ILE A 10 -5.77 1.28 -11.81
N ARG A 11 -6.47 0.54 -12.66
CA ARG A 11 -7.69 -0.19 -12.29
C ARG A 11 -7.45 -1.69 -12.18
N TYR A 12 -6.64 -2.24 -13.09
CA TYR A 12 -6.42 -3.67 -13.21
C TYR A 12 -5.17 -3.96 -14.03
N ILE A 13 -4.45 -5.01 -13.67
CA ILE A 13 -3.35 -5.55 -14.46
C ILE A 13 -3.50 -7.07 -14.56
N SER A 14 -3.15 -7.62 -15.73
CA SER A 14 -3.19 -9.06 -15.94
C SER A 14 -2.12 -9.52 -16.93
N ILE A 15 -1.58 -10.71 -16.65
CA ILE A 15 -0.67 -11.43 -17.52
C ILE A 15 -1.45 -12.59 -18.12
N ILE A 16 -1.46 -12.68 -19.45
CA ILE A 16 -2.31 -13.60 -20.20
C ILE A 16 -1.43 -14.43 -21.13
N ARG A 17 -1.70 -15.73 -21.20
CA ARG A 17 -1.02 -16.64 -22.12
C ARG A 17 -1.47 -16.41 -23.56
N LEU A 18 -0.52 -16.32 -24.49
CA LEU A 18 -0.84 -16.09 -25.91
C LEU A 18 -1.50 -17.28 -26.60
N GLU A 19 -1.12 -18.51 -26.24
CA GLU A 19 -1.57 -19.72 -26.93
C GLU A 19 -3.03 -20.09 -26.62
N GLY A 20 -3.47 -19.93 -25.37
CA GLY A 20 -4.83 -20.27 -24.94
C GLY A 20 -5.68 -19.09 -24.45
N GLY A 21 -5.10 -17.91 -24.25
CA GLY A 21 -5.81 -16.72 -23.77
C GLY A 21 -6.15 -16.75 -22.28
N GLU A 22 -5.62 -17.70 -21.51
CA GLU A 22 -5.89 -17.81 -20.08
C GLU A 22 -5.18 -16.70 -19.30
N SER A 23 -5.89 -16.08 -18.36
CA SER A 23 -5.31 -15.16 -17.38
C SER A 23 -4.48 -15.95 -16.37
N ILE A 24 -3.15 -15.83 -16.46
CA ILE A 24 -2.21 -16.50 -15.56
C ILE A 24 -2.12 -15.75 -14.23
N LEU A 25 -2.18 -14.43 -14.29
CA LEU A 25 -2.10 -13.55 -13.13
C LEU A 25 -3.04 -12.37 -13.32
N SER A 26 -3.74 -12.01 -12.25
CA SER A 26 -4.62 -10.84 -12.21
C SER A 26 -4.49 -10.12 -10.87
N LEU A 27 -4.38 -8.79 -10.93
CA LEU A 27 -4.36 -7.92 -9.76
C LEU A 27 -5.35 -6.77 -9.94
N PRO A 28 -6.48 -6.79 -9.19
CA PRO A 28 -7.45 -5.70 -9.22
C PRO A 28 -7.04 -4.57 -8.26
N TYR A 29 -7.00 -3.34 -8.77
CA TYR A 29 -6.71 -2.12 -7.99
C TYR A 29 -8.01 -1.40 -7.61
N ALA A 30 -8.97 -1.42 -8.52
CA ALA A 30 -10.31 -0.86 -8.37
C ALA A 30 -11.39 -1.89 -8.73
N THR A 31 -12.61 -1.66 -8.23
CA THR A 31 -13.79 -2.39 -8.70
C THR A 31 -14.04 -2.06 -10.16
N MET A 32 -14.06 -3.09 -11.01
CA MET A 32 -14.31 -2.93 -12.44
C MET A 32 -15.79 -3.12 -12.76
N THR A 33 -16.28 -2.33 -13.73
CA THR A 33 -17.64 -2.48 -14.29
C THR A 33 -17.71 -3.56 -15.37
N VAL A 34 -16.56 -3.94 -15.93
CA VAL A 34 -16.44 -4.98 -16.96
C VAL A 34 -15.60 -6.11 -16.38
N ASP A 35 -16.05 -7.34 -16.61
CA ASP A 35 -15.34 -8.54 -16.21
C ASP A 35 -13.95 -8.58 -16.86
N PRO A 36 -12.86 -8.68 -16.07
CA PRO A 36 -11.51 -8.77 -16.62
C PRO A 36 -11.27 -9.95 -17.56
N ASP A 37 -11.97 -11.07 -17.40
CA ASP A 37 -11.82 -12.23 -18.28
C ASP A 37 -12.39 -11.94 -19.69
N LEU A 38 -13.43 -11.12 -19.77
CA LEU A 38 -13.94 -10.63 -21.05
C LEU A 38 -12.95 -9.69 -21.74
N ILE A 39 -12.24 -8.86 -20.96
CA ILE A 39 -11.19 -7.99 -21.50
C ILE A 39 -10.04 -8.84 -22.03
N ALA A 40 -9.59 -9.84 -21.27
CA ALA A 40 -8.54 -10.76 -21.66
C ALA A 40 -8.88 -11.51 -22.96
N GLY A 41 -10.08 -12.10 -23.04
CA GLY A 41 -10.55 -12.81 -24.22
C GLY A 41 -10.65 -11.91 -25.46
N PHE A 42 -11.21 -10.71 -25.30
CA PHE A 42 -11.31 -9.74 -26.39
C PHE A 42 -9.93 -9.31 -26.91
N VAL A 43 -9.02 -8.93 -26.01
CA VAL A 43 -7.66 -8.51 -26.38
C VAL A 43 -6.90 -9.64 -27.08
N THR A 44 -7.00 -10.86 -26.57
CA THR A 44 -6.34 -12.03 -27.15
C THR A 44 -6.86 -12.31 -28.57
N ALA A 45 -8.18 -12.35 -28.75
CA ALA A 45 -8.78 -12.55 -30.07
C ALA A 45 -8.33 -11.46 -31.06
N VAL A 46 -8.35 -10.20 -30.64
CA VAL A 46 -7.92 -9.09 -31.47
C VAL A 46 -6.45 -9.21 -31.88
N ILE A 47 -5.56 -9.60 -30.97
CA ILE A 47 -4.14 -9.79 -31.31
C ILE A 47 -3.94 -10.95 -32.29
N ILE A 48 -4.64 -12.06 -32.10
CA ILE A 48 -4.57 -13.23 -32.99
C ILE A 48 -5.06 -12.86 -34.41
N PHE A 49 -6.16 -12.11 -34.51
CA PHE A 49 -6.78 -11.80 -35.82
C PHE A 49 -6.21 -10.57 -36.52
N ALA A 50 -5.79 -9.53 -35.79
CA ALA A 50 -5.43 -8.25 -36.38
C ALA A 50 -4.10 -8.25 -37.14
N LYS A 51 -3.30 -9.33 -37.06
CA LYS A 51 -1.93 -9.47 -37.63
C LYS A 51 -0.94 -8.34 -37.27
N THR A 52 -1.38 -7.37 -36.46
CA THR A 52 -0.65 -6.18 -36.05
C THR A 52 -0.85 -6.04 -34.55
N PRO A 53 0.22 -5.88 -33.76
CA PRO A 53 0.10 -5.81 -32.31
C PRO A 53 -0.58 -4.50 -31.92
N ILE A 54 -1.84 -4.60 -31.47
CA ILE A 54 -2.54 -3.46 -30.86
C ILE A 54 -1.87 -3.16 -29.53
N ARG A 55 -1.34 -1.94 -29.40
CA ARG A 55 -0.65 -1.49 -28.19
C ARG A 55 -1.56 -0.73 -27.23
N THR A 56 -2.58 -0.03 -27.73
CA THR A 56 -3.54 0.71 -26.92
C THR A 56 -4.95 0.50 -27.46
N ILE A 57 -5.90 0.23 -26.57
CA ILE A 57 -7.33 0.30 -26.87
C ILE A 57 -7.92 1.43 -26.02
N ARG A 58 -8.46 2.44 -26.67
CA ARG A 58 -9.05 3.61 -25.99
C ARG A 58 -10.56 3.45 -25.87
N LYS A 59 -11.10 3.56 -24.66
CA LYS A 59 -12.54 3.66 -24.39
C LYS A 59 -12.84 4.95 -23.63
N ALA A 60 -14.11 5.36 -23.64
CA ALA A 60 -14.52 6.63 -23.04
C ALA A 60 -14.17 6.78 -21.55
N ALA A 61 -14.05 5.66 -20.82
CA ALA A 61 -13.82 5.67 -19.36
C ALA A 61 -12.44 5.14 -18.92
N TYR A 62 -11.68 4.49 -19.81
CA TYR A 62 -10.39 3.89 -19.51
C TYR A 62 -9.63 3.55 -20.80
N ASP A 63 -8.32 3.47 -20.68
CA ASP A 63 -7.41 2.95 -21.70
C ASP A 63 -6.91 1.56 -21.29
N ILE A 64 -6.71 0.69 -22.27
CA ILE A 64 -6.05 -0.62 -22.10
C ILE A 64 -4.69 -0.53 -22.78
N LEU A 65 -3.62 -0.54 -22.00
CA LEU A 65 -2.25 -0.59 -22.49
C LEU A 65 -1.83 -2.06 -22.56
N ILE A 66 -1.27 -2.46 -23.70
CA ILE A 66 -0.88 -3.84 -23.98
C ILE A 66 0.59 -3.86 -24.38
N GLU A 67 1.35 -4.77 -23.76
CA GLU A 67 2.69 -5.15 -24.19
C GLU A 67 2.71 -6.66 -24.44
N VAL A 68 3.25 -7.07 -25.57
CA VAL A 68 3.21 -8.45 -26.06
C VAL A 68 4.61 -9.05 -26.00
N GLY A 69 4.74 -10.20 -25.33
CA GLY A 69 5.97 -10.97 -25.19
C GLY A 69 6.03 -12.14 -26.17
N LYS A 70 6.86 -13.14 -25.86
CA LYS A 70 7.00 -14.36 -26.67
C LYS A 70 5.91 -15.39 -26.37
N LYS A 71 5.53 -15.54 -25.10
CA LYS A 71 4.61 -16.57 -24.60
C LYS A 71 3.41 -15.96 -23.90
N VAL A 72 3.58 -14.78 -23.32
CA VAL A 72 2.50 -14.05 -22.64
C VAL A 72 2.37 -12.63 -23.18
N LEU A 73 1.24 -12.00 -22.90
CA LEU A 73 1.08 -10.56 -22.98
C LEU A 73 0.75 -10.03 -21.58
N ILE A 74 1.03 -8.76 -21.35
CA ILE A 74 0.57 -8.04 -20.16
C ILE A 74 -0.38 -6.93 -20.60
N LEU A 75 -1.52 -6.83 -19.92
CA LEU A 75 -2.45 -5.74 -20.09
C LEU A 75 -2.55 -4.92 -18.81
N LEU A 76 -2.72 -3.62 -18.98
CA LEU A 76 -2.97 -2.65 -17.91
C LEU A 76 -4.21 -1.85 -18.28
N VAL A 77 -5.23 -1.91 -17.43
CA VAL A 77 -6.39 -1.03 -17.52
C VAL A 77 -6.12 0.17 -16.62
N VAL A 78 -6.15 1.36 -17.22
CA VAL A 78 -5.84 2.63 -16.55
C VAL A 78 -6.84 3.69 -16.97
N ASP A 79 -7.14 4.64 -16.11
CA ASP A 79 -7.80 5.89 -16.52
C ASP A 79 -7.01 6.58 -17.64
N PRO A 80 -7.64 7.39 -18.51
CA PRO A 80 -6.91 8.13 -19.52
C PRO A 80 -5.82 9.01 -18.90
N VAL A 81 -4.58 8.83 -19.37
CA VAL A 81 -3.39 9.54 -18.89
C VAL A 81 -2.75 10.35 -20.03
N PRO A 82 -2.11 11.50 -19.73
CA PRO A 82 -1.48 12.33 -20.76
C PRO A 82 -0.24 11.68 -21.38
N ASP A 83 0.48 10.84 -20.62
CA ASP A 83 1.68 10.12 -21.09
C ASP A 83 1.63 8.64 -20.66
N GLU A 84 1.55 7.76 -21.66
CA GLU A 84 1.56 6.30 -21.47
C GLU A 84 2.99 5.73 -21.31
N ALA A 85 4.03 6.47 -21.69
CA ALA A 85 5.40 5.95 -21.79
C ALA A 85 5.96 5.42 -20.45
N PRO A 86 5.74 6.06 -19.29
CA PRO A 86 6.19 5.54 -18.00
C PRO A 86 5.52 4.20 -17.66
N TYR A 87 4.21 4.07 -17.87
CA TYR A 87 3.47 2.84 -17.63
C TYR A 87 4.00 1.71 -18.52
N ARG A 88 4.19 1.97 -19.82
CA ARG A 88 4.72 0.98 -20.77
C ARG A 88 6.14 0.55 -20.46
N LYS A 89 6.97 1.45 -19.91
CA LYS A 89 8.32 1.08 -19.47
C LYS A 89 8.25 0.00 -18.38
N HIS A 90 7.39 0.19 -17.39
CA HIS A 90 7.18 -0.79 -16.33
C HIS A 90 6.54 -2.08 -16.84
N LEU A 91 5.54 -2.00 -17.73
CA LEU A 91 4.93 -3.20 -18.32
C LEU A 91 5.96 -4.07 -19.07
N ARG A 92 6.87 -3.44 -19.83
CA ARG A 92 7.94 -4.19 -20.52
C ARG A 92 8.93 -4.83 -19.55
N GLN A 93 9.24 -4.18 -18.44
CA GLN A 93 10.10 -4.75 -17.39
C GLN A 93 9.41 -5.97 -16.75
N ILE A 94 8.19 -5.80 -16.28
CA ILE A 94 7.38 -6.89 -15.68
C ILE A 94 7.26 -8.07 -16.65
N LEU A 95 6.95 -7.80 -17.92
CA LEU A 95 6.80 -8.82 -18.94
C LEU A 95 8.11 -9.60 -19.16
N SER A 96 9.24 -8.89 -19.26
CA SER A 96 10.57 -9.49 -19.42
C SER A 96 10.94 -10.35 -18.20
N ASP A 97 10.71 -9.83 -17.00
CA ASP A 97 11.04 -10.53 -15.75
C ASP A 97 10.17 -11.78 -15.58
N PHE A 98 8.89 -11.70 -15.97
CA PHE A 98 7.97 -12.85 -15.94
C PHE A 98 8.41 -13.95 -16.91
N GLU A 99 8.65 -13.61 -18.18
CA GLU A 99 9.03 -14.61 -19.19
C GLU A 99 10.39 -15.24 -18.89
N THR A 100 11.32 -14.47 -18.32
CA THR A 100 12.63 -14.98 -17.94
C THR A 100 12.54 -15.87 -16.70
N GLY A 101 11.79 -15.45 -15.68
CA GLY A 101 11.66 -16.20 -14.43
C GLY A 101 10.86 -17.49 -14.56
N TYR A 102 9.89 -17.54 -15.48
CA TYR A 102 8.98 -18.67 -15.64
C TYR A 102 9.10 -19.38 -16.99
N GLN A 103 10.22 -19.24 -17.70
CA GLN A 103 10.40 -19.79 -19.06
C GLN A 103 10.07 -21.29 -19.14
N GLU A 104 10.54 -22.09 -18.20
CA GLU A 104 10.30 -23.54 -18.16
C GLU A 104 8.84 -23.86 -17.85
N ALA A 105 8.27 -23.21 -16.83
CA ALA A 105 6.86 -23.37 -16.45
C ALA A 105 5.89 -22.96 -17.57
N LEU A 106 6.27 -21.99 -18.41
CA LEU A 106 5.50 -21.56 -19.58
C LEU A 106 5.66 -22.48 -20.79
N ALA A 107 6.74 -23.26 -20.87
CA ALA A 107 6.96 -24.21 -21.96
C ALA A 107 6.08 -25.45 -21.80
N ASP A 108 5.99 -25.98 -20.57
CA ASP A 108 5.23 -27.17 -20.22
C ASP A 108 4.02 -26.82 -19.33
N PHE A 109 3.32 -25.74 -19.66
CA PHE A 109 2.20 -25.26 -18.85
C PHE A 109 1.01 -26.23 -18.89
N ASP A 110 0.60 -26.71 -17.72
CA ASP A 110 -0.48 -27.69 -17.52
C ASP A 110 -1.82 -27.07 -17.08
N GLY A 111 -1.86 -25.74 -16.93
CA GLY A 111 -3.03 -25.02 -16.41
C GLY A 111 -2.93 -24.58 -14.94
N ASP A 112 -1.90 -25.00 -14.18
CA ASP A 112 -1.75 -24.60 -12.78
C ASP A 112 -1.21 -23.17 -12.62
N VAL A 113 -2.12 -22.21 -12.48
CA VAL A 113 -1.77 -20.79 -12.28
C VAL A 113 -1.18 -20.49 -10.89
N ARG A 114 -1.23 -21.43 -9.94
CA ARG A 114 -0.76 -21.18 -8.55
C ARG A 114 0.74 -20.92 -8.48
N LEU A 115 1.49 -21.51 -9.39
CA LEU A 115 2.95 -21.38 -9.51
C LEU A 115 3.39 -19.93 -9.75
N PHE A 116 2.53 -19.09 -10.32
CA PHE A 116 2.86 -17.70 -10.67
C PHE A 116 2.42 -16.69 -9.60
N ARG A 117 1.73 -17.13 -8.53
CA ARG A 117 1.13 -16.21 -7.55
C ARG A 117 2.15 -15.31 -6.88
N GLU A 118 3.35 -15.80 -6.62
CA GLU A 118 4.39 -15.01 -5.98
C GLU A 118 4.82 -13.80 -6.85
N PHE A 119 4.72 -13.93 -8.18
CA PHE A 119 5.06 -12.85 -9.09
C PHE A 119 4.15 -11.62 -8.97
N CYS A 120 2.99 -11.75 -8.33
CA CYS A 120 2.16 -10.60 -7.95
C CYS A 120 2.98 -9.56 -7.18
N PHE A 121 3.95 -10.00 -6.37
CA PHE A 121 4.83 -9.09 -5.63
C PHE A 121 5.70 -8.25 -6.57
N SER A 122 6.29 -8.86 -7.60
CA SER A 122 7.08 -8.13 -8.61
C SER A 122 6.25 -7.08 -9.34
N VAL A 123 4.98 -7.39 -9.62
CA VAL A 123 4.04 -6.40 -10.18
C VAL A 123 3.84 -5.24 -9.22
N LEU A 124 3.65 -5.51 -7.92
CA LEU A 124 3.43 -4.49 -6.88
C LEU A 124 4.65 -3.62 -6.60
N VAL A 125 5.87 -4.11 -6.85
CA VAL A 125 7.10 -3.29 -6.80
C VAL A 125 7.07 -2.18 -7.85
N HIS A 126 6.50 -2.46 -9.03
CA HIS A 126 6.35 -1.46 -10.09
C HIS A 126 5.07 -0.63 -9.96
N PHE A 127 3.99 -1.25 -9.49
CA PHE A 127 2.67 -0.66 -9.36
C PHE A 127 2.07 -0.98 -7.97
N PRO A 128 2.53 -0.31 -6.89
CA PRO A 128 1.93 -0.49 -5.58
C PRO A 128 0.46 -0.04 -5.58
N TYR A 129 -0.39 -0.61 -4.71
CA TYR A 129 -1.81 -0.24 -4.66
C TYR A 129 -2.03 1.24 -4.36
N HIS A 130 -1.17 1.79 -3.50
CA HIS A 130 -1.23 3.16 -3.05
C HIS A 130 0.19 3.70 -2.94
N LYS A 131 0.36 4.98 -3.31
CA LYS A 131 1.56 5.72 -2.94
C LYS A 131 1.40 6.15 -1.48
N ILE A 132 2.29 5.66 -0.63
CA ILE A 132 2.27 5.97 0.80
C ILE A 132 3.38 6.99 1.09
N ASP A 133 3.08 7.95 1.95
CA ASP A 133 4.06 8.92 2.43
C ASP A 133 5.02 8.23 3.41
N LEU A 134 6.33 8.41 3.19
CA LEU A 134 7.38 7.78 3.99
C LEU A 134 7.41 8.30 5.43
N GLU A 135 6.86 9.49 5.69
CA GLU A 135 6.78 10.06 7.02
C GLU A 135 5.71 9.38 7.89
N LEU A 136 4.82 8.59 7.29
CA LEU A 136 3.75 7.92 8.02
C LEU A 136 4.27 6.73 8.83
N VAL A 137 3.64 6.51 9.98
CA VAL A 137 3.94 5.41 10.90
C VAL A 137 2.92 4.30 10.69
N PRO A 138 3.32 3.08 10.27
CA PRO A 138 2.41 1.95 10.18
C PRO A 138 2.02 1.42 11.56
N LEU A 139 0.79 0.94 11.65
CA LEU A 139 0.21 0.35 12.85
C LEU A 139 -0.54 -0.93 12.50
N LYS A 140 -0.18 -2.04 13.16
CA LYS A 140 -0.78 -3.36 12.93
C LYS A 140 -2.27 -3.38 13.26
N ARG A 141 -3.03 -4.13 12.48
CA ARG A 141 -4.46 -4.44 12.65
C ARG A 141 -4.75 -5.86 12.20
N ARG A 142 -5.97 -6.32 12.46
CA ARG A 142 -6.48 -7.56 11.88
C ARG A 142 -6.92 -7.30 10.44
N GLY A 143 -6.23 -7.94 9.49
CA GLY A 143 -6.51 -7.81 8.07
C GLY A 143 -7.37 -8.92 7.47
N GLU A 144 -7.61 -8.80 6.18
CA GLU A 144 -8.27 -9.76 5.30
C GLU A 144 -7.24 -10.68 4.62
N GLN A 145 -7.67 -11.80 4.05
CA GLN A 145 -6.76 -12.71 3.36
C GLN A 145 -6.11 -12.04 2.14
N ILE A 146 -4.78 -12.14 2.04
CA ILE A 146 -4.02 -11.69 0.87
C ILE A 146 -3.82 -12.89 -0.08
N PRO A 147 -4.42 -12.91 -1.28
CA PRO A 147 -4.45 -14.12 -2.13
C PRO A 147 -3.08 -14.63 -2.59
N TYR A 148 -2.10 -13.73 -2.69
CA TYR A 148 -0.74 -14.00 -3.16
C TYR A 148 0.30 -13.98 -2.04
N ARG A 149 -0.11 -13.95 -0.76
CA ARG A 149 0.78 -14.12 0.39
C ARG A 149 1.14 -15.60 0.53
N VAL A 150 2.12 -16.02 -0.25
CA VAL A 150 2.65 -17.39 -0.29
C VAL A 150 4.17 -17.35 -0.49
N GLY A 151 4.85 -18.41 -0.03
CA GLY A 151 6.30 -18.62 -0.20
C GLY A 151 7.15 -17.40 0.17
N TYR A 152 7.98 -16.89 -0.75
CA TYR A 152 8.89 -15.78 -0.44
C TYR A 152 8.15 -14.45 -0.19
N VAL A 153 6.95 -14.28 -0.75
CA VAL A 153 6.15 -13.08 -0.54
C VAL A 153 5.67 -13.01 0.91
N ASP A 154 5.28 -14.15 1.47
CA ASP A 154 4.90 -14.27 2.87
C ASP A 154 6.06 -13.90 3.79
N GLN A 155 7.26 -14.45 3.52
CA GLN A 155 8.48 -14.13 4.28
C GLN A 155 8.81 -12.62 4.27
N LYS A 156 8.70 -11.95 3.12
CA LYS A 156 8.92 -10.50 3.02
C LYS A 156 7.87 -9.69 3.77
N MET A 157 6.61 -10.14 3.76
CA MET A 157 5.55 -9.50 4.53
C MET A 157 5.79 -9.66 6.02
N GLU A 158 6.15 -10.86 6.49
CA GLU A 158 6.50 -11.11 7.89
C GLU A 158 7.70 -10.27 8.34
N GLU A 159 8.77 -10.23 7.54
CA GLU A 159 9.95 -9.40 7.82
C GLU A 159 9.55 -7.93 8.01
N PHE A 160 8.75 -7.36 7.10
CA PHE A 160 8.27 -5.99 7.24
C PHE A 160 7.37 -5.80 8.47
N GLU A 161 6.45 -6.74 8.72
CA GLU A 161 5.56 -6.71 9.88
C GLU A 161 6.34 -6.67 11.21
N ASP A 162 7.48 -7.34 11.32
CA ASP A 162 8.33 -7.34 12.52
C ASP A 162 8.92 -5.96 12.85
N PHE A 163 9.05 -5.07 11.85
CA PHE A 163 9.48 -3.69 12.08
C PHE A 163 8.35 -2.77 12.55
N ILE A 164 7.08 -3.18 12.40
CA ILE A 164 5.90 -2.38 12.76
C ILE A 164 5.68 -2.41 14.27
N ASN A 165 6.19 -1.37 14.93
CA ASN A 165 6.07 -1.16 16.38
C ASN A 165 5.22 0.07 16.76
N GLY A 166 4.60 0.73 15.78
CA GLY A 166 3.79 1.94 15.99
C GLY A 166 4.57 3.21 16.34
N LYS A 167 5.90 3.18 16.23
CA LYS A 167 6.79 4.32 16.50
C LYS A 167 7.61 4.73 15.27
N ARG A 168 8.04 3.76 14.47
CA ARG A 168 8.91 4.02 13.32
C ARG A 168 8.12 4.48 12.11
N SER A 169 8.60 5.49 11.39
CA SER A 169 8.03 5.85 10.09
C SER A 169 8.40 4.83 9.03
N LEU A 170 7.69 4.81 7.90
CA LEU A 170 8.07 3.99 6.74
C LEU A 170 9.49 4.31 6.27
N GLY A 171 9.89 5.59 6.25
CA GLY A 171 11.26 6.00 5.90
C GLY A 171 12.31 5.40 6.83
N GLU A 172 12.04 5.34 8.14
CA GLU A 172 12.94 4.65 9.09
C GLU A 172 13.00 3.14 8.88
N ILE A 173 11.88 2.52 8.48
CA ILE A 173 11.82 1.09 8.18
C ILE A 173 12.63 0.78 6.92
N VAL A 174 12.44 1.54 5.83
CA VAL A 174 13.21 1.42 4.58
C VAL A 174 14.71 1.42 4.85
N ASN A 175 15.18 2.30 5.72
CA ASN A 175 16.62 2.41 6.03
C ASN A 175 17.19 1.26 6.87
N ARG A 176 16.36 0.36 7.41
CA ARG A 176 16.80 -0.69 8.35
C ARG A 176 16.48 -2.11 7.92
N ILE A 177 15.48 -2.27 7.05
CA ILE A 177 15.04 -3.57 6.54
C ILE A 177 15.94 -4.01 5.37
N ALA A 178 16.05 -5.31 5.13
CA ALA A 178 16.84 -5.85 4.02
C ALA A 178 16.08 -5.85 2.67
N LEU A 179 15.07 -4.99 2.54
CA LEU A 179 14.24 -4.84 1.34
C LEU A 179 14.55 -3.51 0.66
N THR A 180 14.44 -3.47 -0.67
CA THR A 180 14.55 -2.23 -1.44
C THR A 180 13.36 -1.31 -1.20
N ASP A 181 13.51 -0.01 -1.44
CA ASP A 181 12.43 0.98 -1.32
C ASP A 181 11.15 0.54 -2.06
N GLY A 182 11.30 0.01 -3.28
CA GLY A 182 10.18 -0.49 -4.08
C GLY A 182 9.47 -1.68 -3.43
N GLU A 183 10.23 -2.59 -2.82
CA GLU A 183 9.68 -3.74 -2.10
C GLU A 183 8.98 -3.33 -0.81
N VAL A 184 9.55 -2.39 -0.06
CA VAL A 184 8.90 -1.85 1.14
C VAL A 184 7.58 -1.18 0.78
N MET A 185 7.56 -0.39 -0.29
CA MET A 185 6.34 0.24 -0.78
C MET A 185 5.30 -0.78 -1.29
N ALA A 186 5.75 -1.84 -1.96
CA ALA A 186 4.90 -2.95 -2.39
C ALA A 186 4.24 -3.64 -1.17
N VAL A 187 5.04 -4.05 -0.18
CA VAL A 187 4.56 -4.70 1.05
C VAL A 187 3.60 -3.76 1.81
N ALA A 188 4.02 -2.53 2.07
CA ALA A 188 3.22 -1.57 2.81
C ALA A 188 1.87 -1.29 2.12
N SER A 189 1.87 -1.12 0.79
CA SER A 189 0.64 -0.90 0.03
C SER A 189 -0.29 -2.13 0.02
N ALA A 190 0.27 -3.34 -0.05
CA ALA A 190 -0.49 -4.58 0.02
C ALA A 190 -1.11 -4.78 1.40
N LEU A 191 -0.32 -4.67 2.47
CA LEU A 191 -0.82 -4.80 3.84
C LEU A 191 -1.91 -3.76 4.14
N ALA A 192 -1.76 -2.52 3.65
CA ALA A 192 -2.77 -1.48 3.82
C ALA A 192 -4.05 -1.78 3.03
N LYS A 193 -3.93 -2.21 1.76
CA LYS A 193 -5.06 -2.60 0.91
C LYS A 193 -5.91 -3.68 1.56
N PHE A 194 -5.27 -4.66 2.20
CA PHE A 194 -5.93 -5.77 2.90
C PHE A 194 -6.09 -5.53 4.41
N LYS A 195 -6.00 -4.28 4.87
CA LYS A 195 -6.31 -3.85 6.25
C LYS A 195 -5.45 -4.46 7.36
N TRP A 196 -4.31 -5.07 7.02
CA TRP A 196 -3.32 -5.54 7.99
C TRP A 196 -2.61 -4.40 8.69
N ILE A 197 -2.51 -3.25 8.02
CA ILE A 197 -1.93 -2.04 8.60
C ILE A 197 -2.80 -0.82 8.28
N HIS A 198 -2.66 0.20 9.11
CA HIS A 198 -3.08 1.56 8.80
C HIS A 198 -1.94 2.52 9.14
N PHE A 199 -2.06 3.76 8.68
CA PHE A 199 -1.03 4.77 8.86
C PHE A 199 -1.53 5.88 9.79
N LYS A 200 -0.67 6.30 10.71
CA LYS A 200 -0.84 7.55 11.46
C LYS A 200 0.25 8.54 11.08
N LYS A 201 -0.04 9.83 11.23
CA LYS A 201 1.00 10.85 11.23
C LYS A 201 1.80 10.76 12.53
N PRO A 202 3.14 10.85 12.48
CA PRO A 202 3.92 11.01 13.69
C PRO A 202 3.56 12.34 14.34
N LEU A 203 3.55 12.36 15.67
CA LEU A 203 3.41 13.60 16.42
C LEU A 203 4.70 14.41 16.31
N THR A 204 4.54 15.73 16.26
CA THR A 204 5.61 16.71 16.22
C THR A 204 5.42 17.72 17.35
N ASP A 205 6.51 18.33 17.80
CA ASP A 205 6.49 19.31 18.89
C ASP A 205 5.58 20.52 18.62
N ASN A 206 5.29 20.79 17.35
CA ASN A 206 4.45 21.89 16.89
C ASN A 206 2.96 21.55 16.83
N ASP A 207 2.59 20.28 16.99
CA ASP A 207 1.21 19.86 16.96
C ASP A 207 0.43 20.41 18.15
N ILE A 208 -0.87 20.66 17.95
CA ILE A 208 -1.78 21.16 18.97
C ILE A 208 -2.71 20.03 19.38
N LEU A 209 -2.69 19.67 20.67
CA LEU A 209 -3.49 18.59 21.21
C LEU A 209 -4.87 19.08 21.63
N ILE A 210 -5.89 18.32 21.23
CA ILE A 210 -7.27 18.48 21.70
C ILE A 210 -7.68 17.26 22.50
N ARG A 211 -8.41 17.51 23.59
CA ARG A 211 -9.10 16.46 24.31
C ARG A 211 -10.24 15.89 23.47
N LEU A 212 -10.30 14.56 23.38
CA LEU A 212 -11.39 13.84 22.75
C LEU A 212 -12.27 13.17 23.81
N GLU A 213 -13.50 12.82 23.41
CA GLU A 213 -14.34 11.91 24.19
C GLU A 213 -13.84 10.48 24.01
N CYS A 214 -13.01 10.00 24.95
CA CYS A 214 -12.61 8.60 24.99
C CYS A 214 -13.46 7.78 25.97
N GLU A 215 -13.42 6.46 25.81
CA GLU A 215 -14.13 5.55 26.70
C GLU A 215 -13.69 5.75 28.16
N PRO A 216 -14.65 5.96 29.11
CA PRO A 216 -14.32 6.24 30.51
C PRO A 216 -13.41 5.18 31.14
N MET A 217 -13.61 3.90 30.79
CA MET A 217 -12.80 2.80 31.31
C MET A 217 -11.33 2.90 30.89
N VAL A 218 -11.04 3.38 29.67
CA VAL A 218 -9.68 3.53 29.16
C VAL A 218 -8.97 4.65 29.93
N LEU A 219 -9.64 5.79 30.09
CA LEU A 219 -9.09 6.94 30.79
C LEU A 219 -8.82 6.63 32.26
N GLU A 220 -9.79 6.04 32.96
CA GLU A 220 -9.62 5.69 34.38
C GLU A 220 -8.51 4.66 34.59
N ARG A 221 -8.33 3.71 33.66
CA ARG A 221 -7.18 2.79 33.70
C ARG A 221 -5.84 3.52 33.57
N LEU A 222 -5.74 4.47 32.64
CA LEU A 222 -4.51 5.24 32.43
C LEU A 222 -4.21 6.15 33.64
N LYS A 223 -5.23 6.78 34.23
CA LYS A 223 -5.08 7.53 35.48
C LYS A 223 -4.63 6.64 36.64
N ALA A 224 -5.22 5.45 36.79
CA ALA A 224 -4.81 4.52 37.83
C ALA A 224 -3.34 4.07 37.68
N GLN A 225 -2.85 3.95 36.45
CA GLN A 225 -1.49 3.50 36.16
C GLN A 225 -0.44 4.62 36.27
N TYR A 226 -0.76 5.83 35.78
CA TYR A 226 0.22 6.92 35.63
C TYR A 226 -0.06 8.14 36.51
N GLY A 227 -1.23 8.22 37.14
CA GLY A 227 -1.59 9.23 38.13
C GLY A 227 -1.76 10.65 37.59
N GLN A 228 -1.33 11.62 38.40
CA GLN A 228 -1.47 13.06 38.16
C GLN A 228 -0.96 13.56 36.80
N PRO A 229 0.18 13.07 36.25
CA PRO A 229 0.63 13.43 34.91
C PRO A 229 -0.43 13.29 33.80
N VAL A 230 -1.27 12.26 33.85
CA VAL A 230 -2.34 12.06 32.87
C VAL A 230 -3.43 13.12 33.01
N GLU A 231 -3.80 13.46 34.24
CA GLU A 231 -4.82 14.48 34.50
C GLU A 231 -4.35 15.87 34.07
N ASP A 232 -3.10 16.21 34.40
CA ASP A 232 -2.49 17.48 34.02
C ASP A 232 -2.40 17.60 32.50
N LEU A 233 -2.01 16.53 31.80
CA LEU A 233 -1.96 16.52 30.33
C LEU A 233 -3.34 16.72 29.69
N ILE A 234 -4.36 16.04 30.19
CA ILE A 234 -5.72 16.18 29.66
C ILE A 234 -6.28 17.57 29.93
N ARG A 235 -5.94 18.18 31.06
CA ARG A 235 -6.34 19.56 31.39
C ARG A 235 -5.64 20.58 30.49
N SER A 236 -4.37 20.36 30.14
CA SER A 236 -3.59 21.26 29.28
C SER A 236 -3.84 21.07 27.78
N SER A 237 -4.52 20.01 27.37
CA SER A 237 -4.82 19.69 25.95
C SER A 237 -6.19 20.24 25.53
N ASP A 238 -6.37 21.55 25.60
CA ASP A 238 -7.64 22.24 25.30
C ASP A 238 -7.77 22.72 23.84
N GLY A 239 -6.75 22.46 23.00
CA GLY A 239 -6.70 22.92 21.61
C GLY A 239 -6.04 24.29 21.41
N SER A 240 -5.43 24.88 22.43
CA SER A 240 -4.76 26.19 22.33
C SER A 240 -3.23 26.12 22.31
N GLN A 241 -2.64 25.11 22.95
CA GLN A 241 -1.19 25.01 23.17
C GLN A 241 -0.54 23.95 22.27
N ARG A 242 0.71 24.19 21.87
CA ARG A 242 1.52 23.20 21.16
C ARG A 242 2.09 22.17 22.13
N ILE A 243 2.43 20.98 21.64
CA ILE A 243 3.05 19.93 22.44
C ILE A 243 4.30 20.44 23.17
N GLN A 244 5.17 21.19 22.50
CA GLN A 244 6.35 21.78 23.14
C GLN A 244 6.00 22.67 24.35
N ASP A 245 4.93 23.44 24.27
CA ASP A 245 4.55 24.42 25.29
C ASP A 245 3.96 23.68 26.51
N ILE A 246 3.16 22.64 26.24
CA ILE A 246 2.63 21.74 27.27
C ILE A 246 3.77 21.02 27.98
N MET A 247 4.75 20.49 27.24
CA MET A 247 5.90 19.78 27.81
C MET A 247 6.79 20.68 28.67
N GLN A 248 6.95 21.95 28.32
CA GLN A 248 7.72 22.92 29.12
C GLN A 248 6.94 23.46 30.32
N GLY A 249 5.60 23.49 30.23
CA GLY A 249 4.74 24.00 31.29
C GLY A 249 4.47 23.01 32.43
N LEU A 250 4.73 21.72 32.22
CA LEU A 250 4.51 20.68 33.22
C LEU A 250 5.79 20.32 34.00
N PRO A 251 5.70 20.05 35.31
CA PRO A 251 6.86 19.78 36.17
C PRO A 251 7.35 18.32 36.05
N TYR A 252 7.35 17.76 34.84
CA TYR A 252 7.66 16.35 34.58
C TYR A 252 8.77 16.24 33.54
N ASP A 253 9.43 15.08 33.49
CA ASP A 253 10.42 14.79 32.46
C ASP A 253 9.79 14.83 31.05
N SER A 254 10.45 15.53 30.13
CA SER A 254 9.96 15.71 28.76
C SER A 254 9.78 14.38 28.02
N SER A 255 10.65 13.40 28.24
CA SER A 255 10.53 12.09 27.59
C SER A 255 9.34 11.30 28.14
N ALA A 256 9.11 11.38 29.45
CA ALA A 256 7.95 10.77 30.09
C ALA A 256 6.63 11.40 29.60
N ILE A 257 6.59 12.72 29.44
CA ILE A 257 5.41 13.42 28.91
C ILE A 257 5.18 13.09 27.44
N TRP A 258 6.22 13.08 26.61
CA TRP A 258 6.10 12.66 25.22
C TRP A 258 5.53 11.24 25.10
N PHE A 259 5.98 10.32 25.95
CA PHE A 259 5.43 8.97 26.02
C PHE A 259 3.94 8.96 26.37
N LEU A 260 3.53 9.71 27.40
CA LEU A 260 2.12 9.80 27.81
C LEU A 260 1.24 10.44 26.74
N ILE A 261 1.73 11.46 26.05
CA ILE A 261 1.04 12.09 24.91
C ILE A 261 0.77 11.04 23.82
N ASN A 262 1.80 10.30 23.39
CA ASN A 262 1.63 9.25 22.38
C ASN A 262 0.62 8.19 22.84
N LEU A 263 0.70 7.77 24.11
CA LEU A 263 -0.21 6.80 24.68
C LEU A 263 -1.67 7.28 24.69
N LEU A 264 -1.91 8.55 25.05
CA LEU A 264 -3.24 9.15 25.10
C LEU A 264 -3.82 9.41 23.70
N VAL A 265 -2.97 9.74 22.72
CA VAL A 265 -3.38 9.86 21.31
C VAL A 265 -3.72 8.48 20.75
N ASP A 266 -2.89 7.47 20.99
CA ASP A 266 -3.13 6.10 20.53
C ASP A 266 -4.36 5.47 21.19
N SER A 267 -4.69 5.87 22.42
CA SER A 267 -5.91 5.44 23.13
C SER A 267 -7.16 6.24 22.75
N GLY A 268 -7.05 7.22 21.85
CA GLY A 268 -8.15 8.08 21.41
C GLY A 268 -8.65 9.08 22.45
N CYS A 269 -7.89 9.31 23.54
CA CYS A 269 -8.21 10.32 24.55
C CYS A 269 -7.73 11.72 24.18
N LEU A 270 -6.70 11.81 23.33
CA LEU A 270 -6.24 13.04 22.72
C LEU A 270 -6.25 12.91 21.19
N GLY A 271 -6.42 14.04 20.52
CA GLY A 271 -6.37 14.15 19.06
C GLY A 271 -5.60 15.39 18.64
N LEU A 272 -5.38 15.54 17.34
CA LEU A 272 -4.75 16.71 16.75
C LEU A 272 -5.80 17.73 16.31
N ALA A 273 -5.64 18.99 16.73
CA ALA A 273 -6.49 20.08 16.26
C ALA A 273 -6.44 20.19 14.72
N GLY A 274 -7.61 20.26 14.08
CA GLY A 274 -7.73 20.43 12.63
C GLY A 274 -7.68 19.14 11.80
N ILE A 275 -7.43 17.97 12.42
CA ILE A 275 -7.54 16.68 11.72
C ILE A 275 -8.94 16.11 11.95
N LYS A 276 -9.82 16.20 10.95
CA LYS A 276 -10.99 15.32 10.88
C LYS A 276 -10.46 13.89 10.74
N SER A 277 -10.89 12.97 11.60
CA SER A 277 -10.45 11.57 11.54
C SER A 277 -10.55 11.04 10.12
N LEU A 278 -9.43 10.67 9.52
CA LEU A 278 -9.41 9.91 8.27
C LEU A 278 -9.90 8.50 8.63
N ALA A 279 -11.20 8.28 8.41
CA ALA A 279 -11.82 6.96 8.45
C ALA A 279 -11.40 6.16 7.20
#